data_AF-A0A4S3FWZ3-F1
#
_entry.id   AF-A0A4S3FWZ3-F1
#
_cell.length_a   1.000
_cell.length_b   1.000
_cell.length_c   1.000
_cell.angle_alpha   90.00
_cell.angle_beta   90.00
_cell.angle_gamma   90.00
#
_symmetry.space_group_name_H-M   'P 1'
#
loop_
_entity.id
_entity.type
_entity.pdbx_description
1 polymer ?
#
loop_
_entity_poly.entity_id
_entity_poly.type
_entity_poly.pdbx_seq_one_letter_code
_entity_poly.pdbx_strand_id
1 'polypeptide(L)'
;MTRSFWLPVLLLGASLLSACGESTVSVSLHGVNYTVEPFTYMVMNPAKPDQIVGGEHIDSFSAGGTTCCATLPRKWRPGTKLHIRTIHWLKQLPDGSLPEIKQAHVVEVPKYVDGKPGELWVLRNADGSIGVVSSDFQPDHAQWPGKVKGWPVPSIEYQREKWEVYRKHEEIFVRLYVSLLDDLGVNPQKHAEFFWAESKKSAPSDLEGFEGPHDQKYLDSLRKEYDEGLENSLRSWKTIMDQKA
;
A
#
# COMPACT_ATOMS: atom_id res chain seq x y z
N MET A 1 75.14 -48.80 -30.49
CA MET A 1 73.75 -49.30 -30.63
C MET A 1 72.85 -48.41 -29.80
N THR A 2 71.97 -47.70 -30.48
CA THR A 2 71.04 -46.68 -29.99
C THR A 2 69.87 -47.31 -29.22
N ARG A 3 69.51 -46.75 -28.06
CA ARG A 3 68.18 -46.98 -27.45
C ARG A 3 67.62 -45.65 -26.93
N SER A 4 66.70 -45.14 -27.74
CA SER A 4 65.75 -44.08 -27.43
C SER A 4 64.64 -44.67 -26.56
N PHE A 5 64.25 -44.02 -25.47
CA PHE A 5 62.96 -44.26 -24.82
C PHE A 5 62.36 -42.94 -24.35
N TRP A 6 61.14 -42.73 -24.81
CA TRP A 6 60.30 -41.55 -24.72
C TRP A 6 59.80 -41.27 -23.29
N LEU A 7 59.71 -39.98 -22.94
CA LEU A 7 58.83 -39.48 -21.88
C LEU A 7 57.37 -39.42 -22.39
N PRO A 8 56.37 -39.87 -21.62
CA PRO A 8 54.99 -39.46 -21.83
C PRO A 8 54.71 -38.19 -21.03
N VAL A 9 54.46 -37.08 -21.73
CA VAL A 9 53.88 -35.87 -21.15
C VAL A 9 52.36 -36.07 -21.08
N LEU A 10 51.84 -36.33 -19.89
CA LEU A 10 50.40 -36.31 -19.59
C LEU A 10 49.93 -34.86 -19.53
N LEU A 11 49.35 -34.35 -20.62
CA LEU A 11 48.57 -33.11 -20.62
C LEU A 11 47.20 -33.39 -19.98
N LEU A 12 47.08 -33.16 -18.66
CA LEU A 12 45.77 -32.96 -18.04
C LEU A 12 45.22 -31.61 -18.49
N GLY A 13 44.30 -31.66 -19.46
CA GLY A 13 43.44 -30.54 -19.82
C GLY A 13 42.48 -30.22 -18.68
N ALA A 14 42.93 -29.42 -17.71
CA ALA A 14 42.06 -28.79 -16.74
C ALA A 14 41.15 -27.81 -17.48
N SER A 15 39.92 -28.25 -17.72
CA SER A 15 38.84 -27.41 -18.23
C SER A 15 38.54 -26.34 -17.20
N LEU A 16 39.11 -25.16 -17.37
CA LEU A 16 38.77 -23.96 -16.63
C LEU A 16 37.33 -23.59 -16.99
N LEU A 17 36.36 -24.10 -16.22
CA LEU A 17 35.05 -23.49 -16.11
C LEU A 17 35.26 -22.11 -15.48
N SER A 18 35.52 -21.10 -16.31
CA SER A 18 35.42 -19.72 -15.84
C SER A 18 33.96 -19.53 -15.45
N ALA A 19 33.72 -19.38 -14.14
CA ALA A 19 32.47 -18.85 -13.63
C ALA A 19 32.38 -17.39 -14.11
N CYS A 20 31.90 -17.20 -15.34
CA CYS A 20 31.54 -15.90 -15.87
C CYS A 20 30.33 -15.40 -15.05
N GLY A 21 30.61 -14.70 -13.96
CA GLY A 21 29.58 -14.05 -13.16
C GLY A 21 28.81 -13.05 -14.02
N GLU A 22 27.49 -13.20 -14.08
CA GLU A 22 26.66 -12.29 -14.85
C GLU A 22 26.68 -10.89 -14.23
N SER A 23 27.07 -9.89 -15.00
CA SER A 23 27.09 -8.50 -14.53
C SER A 23 25.66 -8.03 -14.24
N THR A 24 25.42 -7.53 -13.04
CA THR A 24 24.11 -7.07 -12.59
C THR A 24 24.12 -5.57 -12.25
N VAL A 25 22.94 -4.97 -12.16
CA VAL A 25 22.73 -3.59 -11.74
C VAL A 25 21.62 -3.53 -10.71
N SER A 26 21.73 -2.59 -9.78
CA SER A 26 20.66 -2.26 -8.83
C SER A 26 19.68 -1.30 -9.50
N VAL A 27 18.38 -1.56 -9.37
CA VAL A 27 17.31 -0.75 -9.94
C VAL A 27 16.27 -0.41 -8.87
N SER A 28 15.58 0.72 -9.05
CA SER A 28 14.40 1.09 -8.26
C SER A 28 13.35 -0.03 -8.29
N LEU A 29 12.56 -0.12 -7.23
CA LEU A 29 11.52 -1.12 -7.06
C LEU A 29 10.17 -0.45 -6.76
N HIS A 30 9.15 -0.89 -7.50
CA HIS A 30 7.78 -0.38 -7.44
C HIS A 30 6.77 -1.52 -7.39
N GLY A 31 5.62 -1.26 -6.79
CA GLY A 31 4.51 -2.20 -6.71
C GLY A 31 3.23 -1.60 -7.30
N VAL A 32 2.45 -2.39 -8.02
CA VAL A 32 1.15 -1.98 -8.56
C VAL A 32 0.12 -3.07 -8.29
N ASN A 33 -1.01 -2.67 -7.72
CA ASN A 33 -2.10 -3.56 -7.36
C ASN A 33 -3.34 -3.28 -8.21
N TYR A 34 -3.74 -4.22 -9.06
CA TYR A 34 -4.97 -4.14 -9.86
C TYR A 34 -6.15 -4.85 -9.21
N THR A 35 -6.10 -5.10 -7.89
CA THR A 35 -7.07 -5.93 -7.18
C THR A 35 -7.62 -5.23 -5.93
N VAL A 36 -8.65 -5.84 -5.35
CA VAL A 36 -9.25 -5.41 -4.09
C VAL A 36 -8.44 -5.81 -2.86
N GLU A 37 -7.66 -6.90 -2.88
CA GLU A 37 -6.87 -7.27 -1.71
C GLU A 37 -5.55 -6.49 -1.71
N PRO A 38 -5.21 -5.79 -0.62
CA PRO A 38 -3.90 -5.18 -0.50
C PRO A 38 -2.82 -6.27 -0.46
N PHE A 39 -1.62 -5.94 -0.92
CA PHE A 39 -0.51 -6.90 -0.93
C PHE A 39 0.84 -6.25 -0.64
N THR A 40 1.76 -7.05 -0.13
CA THR A 40 3.20 -6.73 -0.10
C THR A 40 3.96 -7.84 -0.82
N TYR A 41 5.20 -7.54 -1.20
CA TYR A 41 6.03 -8.44 -1.98
C TYR A 41 7.50 -8.35 -1.57
N MET A 42 8.25 -9.40 -1.90
CA MET A 42 9.70 -9.46 -1.75
C MET A 42 10.28 -10.00 -3.05
N VAL A 43 11.34 -9.36 -3.54
CA VAL A 43 12.04 -9.74 -4.77
C VAL A 43 13.34 -10.43 -4.42
N MET A 44 13.62 -11.55 -5.08
CA MET A 44 14.86 -12.30 -4.95
C MET A 44 15.39 -12.62 -6.35
N ASN A 45 16.65 -12.30 -6.60
CA ASN A 45 17.33 -12.70 -7.83
C ASN A 45 17.96 -14.09 -7.63
N PRO A 46 17.61 -15.12 -8.40
CA PRO A 46 18.16 -16.47 -8.25
C PRO A 46 19.70 -16.53 -8.39
N ALA A 47 20.31 -15.61 -9.15
CA ALA A 47 21.77 -15.51 -9.27
C ALA A 47 22.44 -14.91 -8.02
N LYS A 48 21.66 -14.30 -7.13
CA LYS A 48 22.09 -13.70 -5.86
C LYS A 48 21.06 -14.01 -4.76
N PRO A 49 20.92 -15.28 -4.35
CA PRO A 49 19.85 -15.72 -3.46
C PRO A 49 19.88 -15.05 -2.07
N ASP A 50 21.05 -14.59 -1.63
CA ASP A 50 21.22 -13.87 -0.36
C ASP A 50 20.73 -12.41 -0.42
N GLN A 51 20.39 -11.89 -1.61
CA GLN A 51 19.83 -10.56 -1.80
C GLN A 51 18.30 -10.64 -1.91
N ILE A 52 17.64 -10.51 -0.77
CA ILE A 52 16.18 -10.37 -0.67
C ILE A 52 15.86 -8.90 -0.44
N VAL A 53 14.95 -8.35 -1.24
CA VAL A 53 14.54 -6.94 -1.17
C VAL A 53 13.05 -6.89 -0.92
N GLY A 54 12.65 -6.28 0.19
CA GLY A 54 11.26 -6.03 0.51
C GLY A 54 10.70 -4.90 -0.35
N GLY A 55 9.49 -5.10 -0.85
CA GLY A 55 8.67 -4.06 -1.47
C GLY A 55 7.73 -3.40 -0.48
N GLU A 56 6.99 -2.41 -0.97
CA GLU A 56 6.02 -1.66 -0.18
C GLU A 56 4.76 -2.49 0.13
N HIS A 57 3.94 -1.98 1.05
CA HIS A 57 2.54 -2.38 1.14
C HIS A 57 1.74 -1.58 0.11
N ILE A 58 1.03 -2.27 -0.78
CA ILE A 58 0.25 -1.66 -1.85
C ILE A 58 -1.23 -1.87 -1.56
N ASP A 59 -1.94 -0.77 -1.35
CA ASP A 59 -3.38 -0.76 -1.13
C ASP A 59 -4.17 -1.29 -2.34
N SER A 60 -5.45 -1.56 -2.12
CA SER A 60 -6.40 -1.96 -3.16
C SER A 60 -6.43 -0.94 -4.31
N PHE A 61 -6.25 -1.39 -5.54
CA PHE A 61 -6.29 -0.54 -6.74
C PHE A 61 -5.33 0.67 -6.68
N SER A 62 -4.12 0.47 -6.15
CA SER A 62 -3.10 1.52 -5.96
C SER A 62 -1.74 1.12 -6.51
N ALA A 63 -0.82 2.08 -6.53
CA ALA A 63 0.60 1.86 -6.78
C ALA A 63 1.44 2.44 -5.64
N GLY A 64 2.57 1.79 -5.38
CA GLY A 64 3.57 2.24 -4.41
C GLY A 64 4.44 3.35 -4.97
N GLY A 65 5.25 3.93 -4.10
CA GLY A 65 6.30 4.86 -4.48
C GLY A 65 7.52 4.16 -5.05
N THR A 66 8.69 4.71 -4.76
CA THR A 66 9.99 4.21 -5.21
C THR A 66 10.74 3.64 -4.01
N THR A 67 11.11 2.36 -4.06
CA THR A 67 11.98 1.73 -3.05
C THR A 67 13.29 1.22 -3.65
N CYS A 68 14.26 0.91 -2.78
CA CYS A 68 15.58 0.44 -3.18
C CYS A 68 15.87 -0.95 -2.61
N CYS A 69 16.60 -1.82 -3.31
CA CYS A 69 16.80 -1.84 -4.76
C CYS A 69 16.85 -3.30 -5.17
N ALA A 70 16.11 -3.66 -6.22
CA ALA A 70 16.20 -4.99 -6.80
C ALA A 70 17.43 -5.11 -7.70
N THR A 71 17.92 -6.33 -7.90
CA THR A 71 19.09 -6.60 -8.75
C THR A 71 18.66 -7.27 -10.05
N LEU A 72 18.96 -6.66 -11.19
CA LEU A 72 18.70 -7.20 -12.54
C LEU A 72 19.99 -7.46 -13.33
N PRO A 73 19.99 -8.44 -14.26
CA PRO A 73 21.08 -8.59 -15.22
C PRO A 73 21.24 -7.34 -16.08
N ARG A 74 22.48 -6.88 -16.29
CA ARG A 74 22.77 -5.72 -17.14
C ARG A 74 22.34 -5.97 -18.60
N LYS A 75 22.41 -7.22 -19.06
CA LYS A 75 21.95 -7.66 -20.37
C LYS A 75 20.85 -8.69 -20.18
N TRP A 76 19.67 -8.43 -20.72
CA TRP A 76 18.57 -9.40 -20.70
C TRP A 76 18.89 -10.63 -21.58
N ARG A 77 18.45 -11.80 -21.14
CA ARG A 77 18.47 -13.05 -21.91
C ARG A 77 17.13 -13.79 -21.79
N PRO A 78 16.71 -14.57 -22.80
CA PRO A 78 15.54 -15.43 -22.67
C PRO A 78 15.62 -16.31 -21.42
N GLY A 79 14.52 -16.44 -20.67
CA GLY A 79 14.49 -17.20 -19.41
C GLY A 79 15.05 -16.46 -18.19
N THR A 80 15.30 -15.15 -18.27
CA THR A 80 15.62 -14.32 -17.09
C THR A 80 14.45 -14.35 -16.12
N LYS A 81 14.67 -14.87 -14.90
CA LYS A 81 13.61 -15.07 -13.90
C LYS A 81 13.92 -14.34 -12.60
N LEU A 82 12.86 -13.96 -11.89
CA LEU A 82 12.89 -13.50 -10.51
C LEU A 82 12.01 -14.41 -9.65
N HIS A 83 12.38 -14.55 -8.39
CA HIS A 83 11.51 -15.17 -7.40
C HIS A 83 10.83 -14.07 -6.59
N ILE A 84 9.49 -14.05 -6.61
CA ILE A 84 8.67 -13.09 -5.89
C ILE A 84 7.93 -13.82 -4.78
N ARG A 85 8.07 -13.37 -3.54
CA ARG A 85 7.18 -13.78 -2.46
C ARG A 85 6.14 -12.70 -2.24
N THR A 86 4.89 -13.06 -2.07
CA THR A 86 3.80 -12.11 -1.82
C THR A 86 3.02 -12.50 -0.59
N ILE A 87 2.53 -11.49 0.12
CA ILE A 87 1.51 -11.64 1.17
C ILE A 87 0.35 -10.73 0.76
N HIS A 88 -0.87 -11.27 0.72
CA HIS A 88 -2.08 -10.47 0.63
C HIS A 88 -3.05 -10.85 1.74
N TRP A 89 -3.94 -9.92 2.07
CA TRP A 89 -4.87 -10.08 3.18
C TRP A 89 -6.30 -10.15 2.66
N LEU A 90 -7.05 -11.15 3.14
CA LEU A 90 -8.48 -11.25 2.89
C LEU A 90 -9.25 -10.30 3.81
N LYS A 91 -10.56 -10.19 3.60
CA LYS A 91 -11.42 -9.42 4.51
C LYS A 91 -11.30 -9.94 5.94
N GLN A 92 -11.30 -9.01 6.90
CA GLN A 92 -11.30 -9.32 8.32
C GLN A 92 -12.51 -10.19 8.66
N LEU A 93 -12.29 -11.24 9.44
CA LEU A 93 -13.33 -12.14 9.93
C LEU A 93 -14.05 -11.53 11.15
N PRO A 94 -15.26 -12.00 11.51
CA PRO A 94 -16.01 -11.48 12.66
C PRO A 94 -15.27 -11.58 14.01
N ASP A 95 -14.30 -12.48 14.13
CA ASP A 95 -13.45 -12.65 15.31
C ASP A 95 -12.28 -11.65 15.38
N GLY A 96 -12.20 -10.72 14.42
CA GLY A 96 -11.15 -9.71 14.32
C GLY A 96 -9.88 -10.18 13.62
N SER A 97 -9.77 -11.46 13.26
CA SER A 97 -8.60 -11.98 12.55
C SER A 97 -8.55 -11.50 11.10
N LEU A 98 -7.33 -11.28 10.59
CA LEU A 98 -7.07 -10.87 9.21
C LEU A 98 -6.30 -11.98 8.49
N PRO A 99 -6.98 -12.85 7.72
CA PRO A 99 -6.33 -13.99 7.08
C PRO A 99 -5.24 -13.55 6.10
N GLU A 100 -4.03 -14.09 6.29
CA GLU A 100 -2.89 -13.84 5.40
C GLU A 100 -2.71 -14.98 4.40
N ILE A 101 -2.54 -14.64 3.13
CA ILE A 101 -2.23 -15.60 2.07
C ILE A 101 -0.80 -15.34 1.58
N LYS A 102 0.09 -16.31 1.83
CA LYS A 102 1.51 -16.26 1.46
C LYS A 102 1.76 -17.13 0.24
N GLN A 103 2.39 -16.57 -0.78
CA GLN A 103 2.67 -17.27 -2.04
C GLN A 103 4.08 -16.98 -2.52
N ALA A 104 4.66 -17.94 -3.25
CA ALA A 104 5.95 -17.79 -3.91
C ALA A 104 5.77 -18.04 -5.41
N HIS A 105 6.34 -17.15 -6.21
CA HIS A 105 6.17 -17.10 -7.65
C HIS A 105 7.54 -17.07 -8.31
N VAL A 106 7.70 -17.81 -9.40
CA VAL A 106 8.84 -17.67 -10.30
C VAL A 106 8.33 -17.00 -11.56
N VAL A 107 8.72 -15.74 -11.76
CA VAL A 107 8.22 -14.89 -12.84
C VAL A 107 9.33 -14.62 -13.83
N GLU A 108 9.01 -14.70 -15.12
CA GLU A 108 9.95 -14.30 -16.17
C GLU A 108 9.92 -12.77 -16.33
N VAL A 109 11.10 -12.17 -16.41
CA VAL A 109 11.26 -10.75 -16.72
C VAL A 109 11.19 -10.59 -18.23
N PRO A 110 10.23 -9.84 -18.79
CA PRO A 110 10.19 -9.57 -20.22
C PRO A 110 11.45 -8.85 -20.68
N LYS A 111 11.72 -8.91 -22.00
CA LYS A 111 12.83 -8.18 -22.60
C LYS A 111 12.73 -6.69 -22.27
N TYR A 112 13.86 -6.11 -21.90
CA TYR A 112 13.94 -4.68 -21.61
C TYR A 112 13.54 -3.85 -22.83
N VAL A 113 12.61 -2.91 -22.65
CA VAL A 113 12.03 -2.09 -23.73
C VAL A 113 13.12 -1.34 -24.50
N ASP A 114 14.05 -0.71 -23.77
CA ASP A 114 15.14 0.07 -24.35
C ASP A 114 16.47 -0.70 -24.44
N GLY A 115 16.42 -2.03 -24.32
CA GLY A 115 17.61 -2.89 -24.35
C GLY A 115 18.53 -2.79 -23.11
N LYS A 116 18.21 -1.91 -22.16
CA LYS A 116 18.86 -1.73 -20.86
C LYS A 116 17.84 -1.91 -19.73
N PRO A 117 18.25 -2.42 -18.56
CA PRO A 117 17.35 -2.50 -17.40
C PRO A 117 16.93 -1.09 -16.99
N GLY A 118 15.62 -0.88 -16.85
CA GLY A 118 15.03 0.26 -16.14
C GLY A 118 14.57 -0.15 -14.74
N GLU A 119 13.70 0.65 -14.13
CA GLU A 119 13.09 0.35 -12.84
C GLU A 119 12.31 -0.98 -12.85
N LEU A 120 12.29 -1.71 -11.73
CA LEU A 120 11.56 -2.97 -11.59
C LEU A 120 10.17 -2.72 -11.01
N TRP A 121 9.15 -3.15 -11.74
CA TRP A 121 7.76 -3.06 -11.33
C TRP A 121 7.21 -4.45 -11.04
N VAL A 122 6.68 -4.66 -9.84
CA VAL A 122 5.96 -5.87 -9.44
C VAL A 122 4.46 -5.60 -9.54
N LEU A 123 3.77 -6.41 -10.33
CA LEU A 123 2.37 -6.21 -10.68
C LEU A 123 1.54 -7.35 -10.08
N ARG A 124 0.55 -7.03 -9.24
CA ARG A 124 -0.56 -7.94 -8.92
C ARG A 124 -1.69 -7.65 -9.89
N ASN A 125 -1.85 -8.50 -10.90
CA ASN A 125 -2.85 -8.32 -11.95
C ASN A 125 -4.27 -8.54 -11.41
N ALA A 126 -5.28 -8.12 -12.18
CA ALA A 126 -6.69 -8.19 -11.78
C ALA A 126 -7.18 -9.62 -11.48
N ASP A 127 -6.55 -10.65 -12.07
CA ASP A 127 -6.81 -12.07 -11.80
C ASP A 127 -6.03 -12.62 -10.58
N GLY A 128 -5.32 -11.75 -9.85
CA GLY A 128 -4.46 -12.10 -8.71
C GLY A 128 -3.08 -12.64 -9.09
N SER A 129 -2.79 -12.84 -10.38
CA SER A 129 -1.48 -13.33 -10.82
C SER A 129 -0.38 -12.28 -10.60
N ILE A 130 0.84 -12.75 -10.34
CA ILE A 130 2.00 -11.88 -10.17
C ILE A 130 2.80 -11.81 -11.47
N GLY A 131 3.09 -10.58 -11.89
CA GLY A 131 3.96 -10.28 -13.02
C GLY A 131 5.05 -9.29 -12.63
N VAL A 132 6.05 -9.16 -13.51
CA VAL A 132 7.09 -8.14 -13.39
C VAL A 132 7.41 -7.52 -14.74
N VAL A 133 7.83 -6.26 -14.74
CA VAL A 133 8.45 -5.63 -15.90
C VAL A 133 9.62 -4.74 -15.48
N SER A 134 10.59 -4.56 -16.37
CA SER A 134 11.65 -3.57 -16.21
C SER A 134 11.40 -2.41 -17.18
N SER A 135 11.17 -1.20 -16.65
CA SER A 135 10.84 -0.02 -17.44
C SER A 135 11.08 1.28 -16.68
N ASP A 136 11.58 2.29 -17.38
CA ASP A 136 11.59 3.68 -16.90
C ASP A 136 10.27 4.41 -17.26
N PHE A 137 9.34 3.73 -17.93
CA PHE A 137 8.02 4.24 -18.25
C PHE A 137 7.00 3.79 -17.21
N GLN A 138 6.03 4.64 -16.90
CA GLN A 138 4.93 4.34 -15.97
C GLN A 138 3.77 3.61 -16.69
N PRO A 139 2.86 2.94 -15.94
CA PRO A 139 1.76 2.15 -16.51
C PRO A 139 0.87 2.83 -17.55
N ASP A 140 0.67 4.14 -17.45
CA ASP A 140 -0.13 4.97 -18.36
C ASP A 140 0.64 5.47 -19.59
N HIS A 141 1.96 5.25 -19.65
CA HIS A 141 2.77 5.66 -20.77
C HIS A 141 2.61 4.72 -21.98
N ALA A 142 2.62 5.26 -23.20
CA ALA A 142 2.44 4.48 -24.43
C ALA A 142 3.48 3.37 -24.64
N GLN A 143 4.71 3.59 -24.15
CA GLN A 143 5.82 2.62 -24.24
C GLN A 143 5.88 1.63 -23.06
N TRP A 144 4.93 1.69 -22.12
CA TRP A 144 4.86 0.76 -20.99
C TRP A 144 4.87 -0.70 -21.48
N PRO A 145 5.77 -1.57 -21.00
CA PRO A 145 5.83 -2.97 -21.42
C PRO A 145 4.80 -3.88 -20.76
N GLY A 146 4.12 -3.44 -19.69
CA GLY A 146 3.16 -4.27 -18.99
C GLY A 146 1.98 -4.67 -19.86
N LYS A 147 1.40 -5.84 -19.57
CA LYS A 147 0.23 -6.37 -20.29
C LYS A 147 -1.00 -5.46 -20.10
N VAL A 148 -1.20 -4.99 -18.87
CA VAL A 148 -2.24 -4.00 -18.54
C VAL A 148 -1.69 -2.61 -18.81
N LYS A 149 -2.47 -1.81 -19.56
CA LYS A 149 -2.16 -0.40 -19.85
C LYS A 149 -2.99 0.49 -18.93
N GLY A 150 -2.37 1.54 -18.40
CA GLY A 150 -2.98 2.47 -17.46
C GLY A 150 -2.78 2.04 -16.00
N TRP A 151 -3.02 3.01 -15.10
CA TRP A 151 -3.04 2.78 -13.66
C TRP A 151 -4.22 1.88 -13.24
N PRO A 152 -4.13 1.24 -12.06
CA PRO A 152 -5.28 0.53 -11.50
C PRO A 152 -6.51 1.43 -11.42
N VAL A 153 -7.65 0.89 -11.87
CA VAL A 153 -8.96 1.56 -11.75
C VAL A 153 -9.81 0.74 -10.78
N PRO A 154 -10.30 1.34 -9.69
CA PRO A 154 -11.12 0.63 -8.73
C PRO A 154 -12.43 0.11 -9.32
N SER A 155 -12.84 -1.11 -8.96
CA SER A 155 -14.14 -1.64 -9.40
C SER A 155 -15.31 -0.85 -8.79
N ILE A 156 -16.48 -0.88 -9.44
CA ILE A 156 -17.69 -0.22 -8.93
C ILE A 156 -18.10 -0.79 -7.57
N GLU A 157 -17.96 -2.10 -7.38
CA GLU A 157 -18.26 -2.76 -6.11
C GLU A 157 -17.36 -2.24 -4.99
N TYR A 158 -16.06 -2.09 -5.25
CA TYR A 158 -15.13 -1.52 -4.29
C TYR A 158 -15.43 -0.05 -3.99
N GLN A 159 -15.72 0.76 -5.02
CA GLN A 159 -16.09 2.17 -4.84
C GLN A 159 -17.35 2.30 -3.97
N ARG A 160 -18.36 1.46 -4.19
CA ARG A 160 -19.58 1.43 -3.37
C ARG A 160 -19.32 0.98 -1.94
N GLU A 161 -18.48 -0.03 -1.74
CA GLU A 161 -18.10 -0.48 -0.40
C GLU A 161 -17.41 0.66 0.38
N LYS A 162 -16.46 1.36 -0.25
CA LYS A 162 -15.79 2.52 0.37
C LYS A 162 -16.73 3.68 0.60
N TRP A 163 -17.59 3.99 -0.37
CA TRP A 163 -18.61 5.01 -0.22
C TRP A 163 -19.54 4.74 0.97
N GLU A 164 -20.01 3.51 1.16
CA GLU A 164 -20.84 3.14 2.32
C GLU A 164 -20.09 3.29 3.65
N VAL A 165 -18.79 2.98 3.69
CA VAL A 165 -17.97 3.20 4.89
C VAL A 165 -17.90 4.70 5.21
N TYR A 166 -17.59 5.55 4.24
CA TYR A 166 -17.52 7.00 4.45
C TYR A 166 -18.89 7.59 4.79
N ARG A 167 -19.96 7.18 4.10
CA ARG A 167 -21.32 7.61 4.38
C ARG A 167 -21.71 7.32 5.83
N LYS A 168 -21.45 6.10 6.31
CA LYS A 168 -21.72 5.71 7.70
C LYS A 168 -20.87 6.49 8.69
N HIS A 169 -19.60 6.72 8.37
CA HIS A 169 -18.71 7.52 9.21
C HIS A 169 -19.25 8.95 9.40
N GLU A 170 -19.60 9.63 8.31
CA GLU A 170 -20.18 10.98 8.38
C GLU A 170 -21.56 11.00 9.07
N GLU A 171 -22.39 9.97 8.83
CA GLU A 171 -23.70 9.84 9.49
C GLU A 171 -23.57 9.74 11.02
N ILE A 172 -22.50 9.12 11.53
CA ILE A 172 -22.23 9.04 12.97
C ILE A 172 -22.05 10.44 13.58
N PHE A 173 -21.32 11.35 12.93
CA PHE A 173 -21.11 12.71 13.45
C PHE A 173 -22.40 13.54 13.43
N VAL A 174 -23.21 13.42 12.39
CA VAL A 174 -24.54 14.06 12.36
C VAL A 174 -25.37 13.59 13.55
N ARG A 175 -25.45 12.27 13.78
CA ARG A 175 -26.19 11.69 14.90
C ARG A 175 -25.63 12.13 16.25
N LEU A 176 -24.30 12.21 16.38
CA LEU A 176 -23.63 12.66 17.60
C LEU A 176 -24.06 14.09 17.95
N TYR A 177 -23.94 15.04 17.04
CA TYR A 177 -24.27 16.44 17.34
C TYR A 177 -25.78 16.66 17.56
N VAL A 178 -26.63 15.92 16.85
CA VAL A 178 -28.08 15.91 17.16
C VAL A 178 -28.32 15.43 18.59
N SER A 179 -27.66 14.35 19.02
CA SER A 179 -27.77 13.84 20.40
C SER A 179 -27.26 14.86 21.43
N LEU A 180 -26.12 15.49 21.18
CA LEU A 180 -25.54 16.49 22.09
C LEU A 180 -26.45 17.71 22.27
N LEU A 181 -27.07 18.18 21.18
CA LEU A 181 -28.04 19.30 21.23
C LEU A 181 -29.32 18.91 21.97
N ASP A 182 -29.81 17.69 21.80
CA ASP A 182 -30.98 17.16 22.51
C ASP A 182 -30.69 17.03 24.01
N ASP A 183 -29.57 16.41 24.39
CA ASP A 183 -29.15 16.24 25.78
C ASP A 183 -28.97 17.60 26.49
N LEU A 184 -28.33 18.56 25.83
CA LEU A 184 -28.18 19.93 26.32
C LEU A 184 -29.55 20.64 26.45
N GLY A 185 -30.51 20.33 25.58
CA GLY A 185 -31.88 20.87 25.65
C GLY A 185 -32.71 20.27 26.79
N VAL A 186 -32.56 18.98 27.06
CA VAL A 186 -33.32 18.25 28.08
C VAL A 186 -32.79 18.52 29.49
N ASN A 187 -31.47 18.49 29.69
CA ASN A 187 -30.87 18.74 31.00
C ASN A 187 -29.56 19.54 30.89
N PRO A 188 -29.64 20.86 30.64
CA PRO A 188 -28.49 21.69 30.33
C PRO A 188 -27.43 21.70 31.45
N GLN A 189 -27.88 21.74 32.71
CA GLN A 189 -26.98 21.80 33.86
C GLN A 189 -26.19 20.50 34.02
N LYS A 190 -26.86 19.35 33.99
CA LYS A 190 -26.19 18.05 34.12
C LYS A 190 -25.25 17.77 32.94
N HIS A 191 -25.67 18.15 31.73
CA HIS A 191 -24.84 18.02 30.53
C HIS A 191 -23.56 18.85 30.67
N ALA A 192 -23.69 20.13 31.05
CA ALA A 192 -22.56 21.02 31.22
C ALA A 192 -21.63 20.60 32.37
N GLU A 193 -22.16 20.07 33.48
CA GLU A 193 -21.33 19.48 34.55
C GLU A 193 -20.47 18.32 34.04
N PHE A 194 -21.04 17.42 33.23
CA PHE A 194 -20.32 16.30 32.65
C PHE A 194 -19.18 16.79 31.75
N PHE A 195 -19.48 17.65 30.77
CA PHE A 195 -18.48 18.15 29.83
C PHE A 195 -17.43 19.03 30.51
N TRP A 196 -17.80 19.83 31.51
CA TRP A 196 -16.85 20.59 32.31
C TRP A 196 -15.87 19.68 33.04
N ALA A 197 -16.36 18.59 33.65
CA ALA A 197 -15.52 17.63 34.35
C ALA A 197 -14.54 16.91 33.40
N GLU A 198 -14.97 16.63 32.17
CA GLU A 198 -14.11 16.04 31.13
C GLU A 198 -13.08 17.05 30.60
N SER A 199 -13.49 18.27 30.21
CA SER A 199 -12.59 19.33 29.77
C SER A 199 -11.54 19.67 30.81
N LYS A 200 -11.89 19.67 32.11
CA LYS A 200 -10.92 19.90 33.18
C LYS A 200 -9.78 18.86 33.20
N LYS A 201 -10.02 17.64 32.73
CA LYS A 201 -9.02 16.56 32.66
C LYS A 201 -8.19 16.61 31.38
N SER A 202 -8.84 16.86 30.24
CA SER A 202 -8.23 16.72 28.92
C SER A 202 -7.74 18.03 28.31
N ALA A 203 -8.45 19.13 28.54
CA ALA A 203 -8.21 20.43 27.92
C ALA A 203 -8.63 21.58 28.87
N PRO A 204 -7.95 21.76 30.02
CA PRO A 204 -8.35 22.74 31.03
C PRO A 204 -8.28 24.19 30.54
N SER A 205 -7.47 24.47 29.50
CA SER A 205 -7.40 25.78 28.84
C SER A 205 -8.73 26.20 28.21
N ASP A 206 -9.55 25.24 27.78
CA ASP A 206 -10.84 25.52 27.13
C ASP A 206 -11.88 26.06 28.12
N LEU A 207 -11.58 25.97 29.42
CA LEU A 207 -12.42 26.49 30.51
C LEU A 207 -12.04 27.93 30.92
N GLU A 208 -10.96 28.48 30.37
CA GLU A 208 -10.52 29.83 30.70
C GLU A 208 -11.57 30.88 30.30
N GLY A 209 -11.94 31.73 31.24
CA GLY A 209 -12.93 32.79 31.02
C GLY A 209 -14.38 32.41 31.35
N PHE A 210 -14.62 31.18 31.80
CA PHE A 210 -15.91 30.74 32.35
C PHE A 210 -15.88 30.64 33.88
N GLU A 211 -17.00 30.95 34.51
CA GLU A 211 -17.12 30.94 35.99
C GLU A 211 -17.36 29.53 36.56
N GLY A 212 -17.84 28.59 35.74
CA GLY A 212 -18.15 27.22 36.14
C GLY A 212 -19.05 26.49 35.15
N PRO A 213 -19.42 25.22 35.44
CA PRO A 213 -20.30 24.42 34.58
C PRO A 213 -21.71 24.98 34.42
N HIS A 214 -22.14 25.87 35.32
CA HIS A 214 -23.46 26.52 35.27
C HIS A 214 -23.41 27.96 34.75
N ASP A 215 -22.24 28.44 34.32
CA ASP A 215 -22.12 29.74 33.68
C ASP A 215 -22.95 29.75 32.38
N GLN A 216 -23.83 30.74 32.22
CA GLN A 216 -24.65 30.86 31.02
C GLN A 216 -23.77 31.02 29.77
N LYS A 217 -22.62 31.70 29.87
CA LYS A 217 -21.68 31.83 28.75
C LYS A 217 -21.10 30.49 28.32
N TYR A 218 -20.89 29.58 29.26
CA TYR A 218 -20.40 28.23 28.98
C TYR A 218 -21.50 27.38 28.34
N LEU A 219 -22.75 27.49 28.82
CA LEU A 219 -23.90 26.83 28.19
C LEU A 219 -24.12 27.31 26.75
N ASP A 220 -24.01 28.62 26.52
CA ASP A 220 -24.14 29.24 25.20
C ASP A 220 -22.97 28.82 24.29
N SER A 221 -21.76 28.68 24.82
CA SER A 221 -20.61 28.20 24.04
C SER A 221 -20.76 26.74 23.64
N LEU A 222 -21.21 25.87 24.54
CA LEU A 222 -21.49 24.46 24.22
C LEU A 222 -22.55 24.33 23.13
N ARG A 223 -23.65 25.08 23.25
CA ARG A 223 -24.70 25.10 22.21
C ARG A 223 -24.13 25.53 20.86
N LYS A 224 -23.39 26.64 20.83
CA LYS A 224 -22.77 27.16 19.61
C LYS A 224 -21.83 26.13 18.98
N GLU A 225 -20.97 25.51 19.77
CA GLU A 225 -20.05 24.48 19.29
C GLU A 225 -20.79 23.29 18.67
N TYR A 226 -21.88 22.82 19.31
CA TYR A 226 -22.65 21.70 18.79
C TYR A 226 -23.44 22.05 17.54
N ASP A 227 -24.00 23.27 17.45
CA ASP A 227 -24.68 23.77 16.25
C ASP A 227 -23.70 23.88 15.07
N GLU A 228 -22.51 24.45 15.29
CA GLU A 228 -21.45 24.53 14.27
C GLU A 228 -20.95 23.13 13.86
N GLY A 229 -20.78 22.24 14.83
CA GLY A 229 -20.43 20.84 14.60
C GLY A 229 -21.47 20.10 13.76
N LEU A 230 -22.76 20.29 14.05
CA LEU A 230 -23.85 19.72 13.28
C LEU A 230 -23.88 20.26 11.85
N GLU A 231 -23.73 21.57 11.67
CA GLU A 231 -23.73 22.19 10.34
C GLU A 231 -22.58 21.64 9.47
N ASN A 232 -21.37 21.57 10.03
CA ASN A 232 -20.21 21.03 9.34
C ASN A 232 -20.40 19.54 9.01
N SER A 233 -20.94 18.75 9.96
CA SER A 233 -21.22 17.33 9.74
C SER A 233 -22.27 17.10 8.65
N LEU A 234 -23.32 17.91 8.61
CA LEU A 234 -24.33 17.87 7.55
C LEU A 234 -23.75 18.22 6.18
N ARG A 235 -22.83 19.20 6.12
CA ARG A 235 -22.14 19.60 4.89
C ARG A 235 -21.25 18.47 4.36
N SER A 236 -20.46 17.83 5.25
CA SER A 236 -19.62 16.68 4.90
C SER A 236 -20.47 15.49 4.45
N TRP A 237 -21.52 15.15 5.20
CA TRP A 237 -22.44 14.08 4.85
C TRP A 237 -23.10 14.30 3.49
N LYS A 238 -23.59 15.52 3.22
CA LYS A 238 -24.15 15.88 1.91
C LYS A 238 -23.13 15.70 0.78
N THR A 239 -21.89 16.14 1.00
CA THR A 239 -20.80 15.98 0.02
C THR A 239 -20.58 14.50 -0.32
N ILE A 240 -20.56 13.62 0.68
CA ILE A 240 -20.46 12.17 0.45
C ILE A 240 -21.68 11.64 -0.31
N MET A 241 -22.89 12.08 0.06
CA MET A 241 -24.12 11.64 -0.62
C MET A 241 -24.18 12.05 -2.10
N ASP A 242 -23.62 13.20 -2.45
CA ASP A 242 -23.54 13.70 -3.84
C ASP A 242 -22.48 12.94 -4.67
N GLN A 243 -21.48 12.32 -4.03
CA GLN A 243 -20.42 11.51 -4.66
C GLN A 243 -20.82 10.05 -4.96
N LYS A 244 -22.11 9.71 -4.90
CA LYS A 244 -22.59 8.34 -4.99
C LYS A 244 -22.07 7.60 -6.24
N ALA A 245 -21.40 6.47 -6.01
CA ALA A 245 -20.84 5.56 -7.02
C ALA A 245 -21.86 4.55 -7.60
#